data_AF-Q5RDW1-F1
#
_entry.id   AF-Q5RDW1-F1
#
_cell.length_a   1.000
_cell.length_b   1.000
_cell.length_c   1.000
_cell.angle_alpha   90.00
_cell.angle_beta   90.00
_cell.angle_gamma   90.00
#
_symmetry.space_group_name_H-M   'P 1'
#
loop_
_entity.id
_entity.type
_entity.pdbx_description
1 polymer ?
#
loop_
_entity_poly.entity_id
_entity_poly.type
_entity_poly.pdbx_seq_one_letter_code
_entity_poly.pdbx_strand_id
1 'polypeptide(L)'
;MTPARHFSARLRTVFEGVGHWALSTQAGLKPSRLLPQQASPRLLSVSCADLAKRQELPGKKPLSEKKLKRYFVDYRRVLVCGGNGGAGASCFHSEPRKEFGGPDGGDGGNGGHVILRADQQVKSLSSVLSRYQGFSGEDGGSKNCFGRSGAVLYIRVPMGTLVKEGGRVVADLSRVGDEYIAALGGAGGKGNRFFLANNNRAPVTCTPGQPGQQRVLHLELKTVAHAGMVGFPNAGKSSLLRAISNARPAVASYPFTTLKPHVGIVHYEGHLQIAVADIPGIIRGAHQNRGLGSAFLRHIERCRFLLFVVDLSQPEPWTQVDDLKYELEMYEKGLSERPHAIIANKIDLPEAQANLSQLRDHLGQEVIVLSALTGENLEQLLLHLKVLYDAYTEAELGQGRQPLRW
;
A
#
# COMPACT_ATOMS: atom_id res chain seq x y z
N MET A 1 -24.67 -30.56 -32.53
CA MET A 1 -25.88 -30.50 -31.68
C MET A 1 -25.44 -30.42 -30.22
N THR A 2 -26.14 -29.59 -29.45
CA THR A 2 -26.09 -29.32 -27.98
C THR A 2 -24.88 -28.55 -27.39
N PRO A 3 -25.11 -27.67 -26.37
CA PRO A 3 -24.49 -26.34 -26.30
C PRO A 3 -23.71 -26.03 -25.00
N ALA A 4 -22.79 -25.07 -25.05
CA ALA A 4 -21.99 -24.63 -23.91
C ALA A 4 -22.53 -23.33 -23.27
N ARG A 5 -23.38 -23.56 -22.25
CA ARG A 5 -23.62 -22.81 -21.00
C ARG A 5 -23.18 -21.33 -20.90
N HIS A 6 -24.19 -20.47 -20.82
CA HIS A 6 -24.15 -19.12 -20.25
C HIS A 6 -23.73 -19.12 -18.77
N PHE A 7 -22.76 -18.29 -18.41
CA PHE A 7 -22.56 -17.81 -17.04
C PHE A 7 -22.90 -16.31 -16.99
N SER A 8 -24.11 -16.02 -16.51
CA SER A 8 -24.58 -14.67 -16.16
C SER A 8 -24.46 -14.52 -14.64
N ALA A 9 -23.50 -13.73 -14.16
CA ALA A 9 -23.48 -13.25 -12.78
C ALA A 9 -24.00 -11.80 -12.75
N ARG A 10 -25.30 -11.66 -12.47
CA ARG A 10 -25.95 -10.38 -12.13
C ARG A 10 -25.51 -9.95 -10.74
N LEU A 11 -24.90 -8.77 -10.63
CA LEU A 11 -24.87 -7.99 -9.40
C LEU A 11 -25.65 -6.70 -9.65
N ARG A 12 -26.92 -6.70 -9.21
CA ARG A 12 -27.74 -5.51 -9.04
C ARG A 12 -27.50 -4.99 -7.63
N THR A 13 -26.94 -3.81 -7.51
CA THR A 13 -27.09 -2.98 -6.30
C THR A 13 -27.44 -1.58 -6.77
N VAL A 14 -28.69 -1.23 -6.48
CA VAL A 14 -29.34 0.07 -6.68
C VAL A 14 -28.64 1.08 -5.78
N PHE A 15 -28.13 2.16 -6.36
CA PHE A 15 -27.75 3.39 -5.63
C PHE A 15 -28.48 4.55 -6.31
N GLU A 16 -29.66 4.87 -5.80
CA GLU A 16 -30.38 6.09 -6.13
C GLU A 16 -30.17 7.11 -4.99
N GLY A 17 -29.78 8.32 -5.40
CA GLY A 17 -30.09 9.58 -4.73
C GLY A 17 -29.33 9.89 -3.44
N VAL A 18 -28.49 10.93 -3.47
CA VAL A 18 -28.76 12.24 -2.80
C VAL A 18 -27.77 13.27 -3.37
N GLY A 19 -28.29 14.48 -3.60
CA GLY A 19 -27.76 15.55 -4.45
C GLY A 19 -26.36 16.08 -4.12
N HIS A 20 -25.66 16.44 -5.19
CA HIS A 20 -24.45 17.24 -5.17
C HIS A 20 -24.72 18.66 -4.67
N TRP A 21 -24.09 19.00 -3.55
CA TRP A 21 -23.97 20.37 -3.08
C TRP A 21 -22.72 20.99 -3.70
N ALA A 22 -22.90 22.21 -4.20
CA ALA A 22 -21.94 22.97 -4.96
C ALA A 22 -20.73 23.41 -4.11
N LEU A 23 -19.59 23.49 -4.82
CA LEU A 23 -18.29 23.95 -4.36
C LEU A 23 -18.37 25.37 -3.78
N SER A 24 -18.02 25.54 -2.50
CA SER A 24 -17.64 26.86 -1.96
C SER A 24 -16.13 26.93 -1.78
N THR A 25 -15.59 27.98 -2.36
CA THR A 25 -14.21 28.36 -2.57
C THR A 25 -13.34 28.47 -1.33
N GLN A 26 -12.06 28.22 -1.56
CA GLN A 26 -10.94 28.33 -0.63
C GLN A 26 -10.76 29.78 -0.15
N ALA A 27 -10.68 29.95 1.18
CA ALA A 27 -10.01 31.09 1.79
C ALA A 27 -9.15 30.55 2.94
N GLY A 28 -7.84 30.52 2.71
CA GLY A 28 -6.86 30.27 3.74
C GLY A 28 -6.69 31.49 4.64
N LEU A 29 -6.31 31.25 5.90
CA LEU A 29 -5.29 31.98 6.66
C LEU A 29 -5.18 31.39 8.08
N LYS A 30 -4.03 31.66 8.68
CA LYS A 30 -3.21 30.86 9.62
C LYS A 30 -3.71 30.76 11.08
N PRO A 31 -3.16 29.80 11.87
CA PRO A 31 -3.70 29.40 13.17
C PRO A 31 -3.11 30.20 14.35
N SER A 32 -3.96 30.49 15.34
CA SER A 32 -3.57 30.98 16.65
C SER A 32 -3.41 29.82 17.64
N ARG A 33 -2.18 29.67 18.14
CA ARG A 33 -1.83 28.83 19.30
C ARG A 33 -2.38 29.49 20.56
N LEU A 34 -3.16 28.78 21.37
CA LEU A 34 -3.21 28.95 22.82
C LEU A 34 -3.52 27.59 23.51
N LEU A 35 -2.47 26.99 24.08
CA LEU A 35 -2.52 26.16 25.30
C LEU A 35 -2.72 27.15 26.48
N PRO A 36 -3.32 26.79 27.65
CA PRO A 36 -2.73 25.75 28.51
C PRO A 36 -3.62 25.10 29.64
N GLN A 37 -2.95 24.27 30.46
CA GLN A 37 -3.22 23.87 31.87
C GLN A 37 -4.32 22.81 32.14
N GLN A 38 -3.98 21.54 32.45
CA GLN A 38 -3.44 20.95 33.70
C GLN A 38 -4.38 20.97 34.92
N ALA A 39 -4.88 19.76 35.30
CA ALA A 39 -5.06 19.22 36.66
C ALA A 39 -5.84 17.90 36.54
N SER A 40 -5.63 16.79 37.26
CA SER A 40 -4.62 16.24 38.17
C SER A 40 -5.11 14.79 38.47
N PRO A 41 -4.24 13.78 38.60
CA PRO A 41 -4.64 12.37 38.63
C PRO A 41 -4.96 11.88 40.05
N ARG A 42 -5.94 11.00 40.19
CA ARG A 42 -6.14 10.19 41.40
C ARG A 42 -5.66 8.76 41.14
N LEU A 43 -4.56 8.42 41.81
CA LEU A 43 -4.08 7.06 42.09
C LEU A 43 -5.04 6.33 43.04
N LEU A 44 -5.02 4.99 42.98
CA LEU A 44 -5.03 4.00 44.07
C LEU A 44 -5.10 2.62 43.35
N SER A 45 -3.96 1.95 43.12
CA SER A 45 -3.31 0.92 43.97
C SER A 45 -4.13 -0.36 44.18
N VAL A 46 -3.63 -1.59 44.28
CA VAL A 46 -2.38 -2.34 44.01
C VAL A 46 -2.78 -3.83 44.24
N SER A 47 -2.00 -4.79 43.73
CA SER A 47 -2.00 -6.26 44.02
C SER A 47 -2.98 -7.08 43.17
N CYS A 48 -2.64 -8.23 42.60
CA CYS A 48 -1.67 -9.24 43.01
C CYS A 48 -0.72 -9.66 41.89
N ALA A 49 0.46 -10.09 42.32
CA ALA A 49 1.47 -10.78 41.54
C ALA A 49 0.96 -12.13 41.03
N ASP A 50 1.33 -12.49 39.80
CA ASP A 50 1.63 -13.88 39.48
C ASP A 50 2.67 -13.97 38.37
N LEU A 51 3.70 -14.76 38.67
CA LEU A 51 4.90 -15.00 37.89
C LEU A 51 4.60 -15.80 36.62
N ALA A 52 4.68 -15.17 35.46
CA ALA A 52 4.87 -15.89 34.20
C ALA A 52 6.12 -15.36 33.51
N LYS A 53 7.24 -16.06 33.77
CA LYS A 53 8.57 -15.86 33.18
C LYS A 53 8.53 -16.21 31.69
N ARG A 54 7.85 -15.38 30.88
CA ARG A 54 7.89 -15.47 29.42
C ARG A 54 9.24 -14.93 28.98
N GLN A 55 10.13 -15.84 28.58
CA GLN A 55 11.33 -15.50 27.82
C GLN A 55 10.89 -14.81 26.53
N GLU A 56 10.88 -13.48 26.54
CA GLU A 56 10.70 -12.68 25.34
C GLU A 56 11.88 -12.96 24.41
N LEU A 57 11.60 -13.63 23.28
CA LEU A 57 12.52 -13.70 22.16
C LEU A 57 12.99 -12.27 21.84
N PRO A 58 14.30 -12.04 21.64
CA PRO A 58 14.88 -10.70 21.61
C PRO A 58 14.18 -9.86 20.56
N GLY A 59 13.34 -8.94 21.05
CA GLY A 59 12.52 -8.07 20.22
C GLY A 59 13.44 -7.28 19.31
N LYS A 60 13.41 -7.60 18.00
CA LYS A 60 14.05 -6.77 16.99
C LYS A 60 13.47 -5.36 17.14
N LYS A 61 14.29 -4.43 17.64
CA LYS A 61 13.92 -3.02 17.81
C LYS A 61 13.29 -2.54 16.49
N PRO A 62 12.06 -2.00 16.49
CA PRO A 62 11.45 -1.49 15.28
C PRO A 62 12.38 -0.44 14.69
N LEU A 63 12.75 -0.62 13.42
CA LEU A 63 13.66 0.28 12.72
C LEU A 63 13.12 1.72 12.80
N SER A 64 14.01 2.67 13.11
CA SER A 64 13.70 4.10 13.15
C SER A 64 13.01 4.54 11.85
N GLU A 65 11.96 5.35 11.96
CA GLU A 65 11.16 5.85 10.83
C GLU A 65 12.01 6.51 9.73
N LYS A 66 13.07 7.25 10.12
CA LYS A 66 14.01 7.86 9.17
C LYS A 66 14.74 6.83 8.32
N LYS A 67 15.06 5.67 8.90
CA LYS A 67 15.75 4.58 8.20
C LYS A 67 14.80 3.87 7.24
N LEU A 68 13.53 3.68 7.62
CA LEU A 68 12.50 3.06 6.77
C LEU A 68 12.18 3.88 5.51
N LYS A 69 12.26 5.22 5.55
CA LYS A 69 12.09 6.04 4.34
C LYS A 69 13.07 5.69 3.21
N ARG A 70 14.22 5.07 3.52
CA ARG A 70 15.20 4.62 2.52
C ARG A 70 14.87 3.27 1.91
N TYR A 71 13.93 2.52 2.50
CA TYR A 71 13.62 1.17 2.08
C TYR A 71 12.20 1.08 1.52
N PHE A 72 12.04 0.24 0.51
CA PHE A 72 10.74 -0.10 -0.04
C PHE A 72 9.94 -0.91 1.00
N VAL A 73 8.76 -0.40 1.33
CA VAL A 73 7.76 -1.03 2.18
C VAL A 73 6.50 -1.26 1.35
N ASP A 74 6.06 -2.51 1.28
CA ASP A 74 4.88 -3.00 0.55
C ASP A 74 3.71 -3.35 1.48
N TYR A 75 3.98 -3.50 2.78
CA TYR A 75 2.98 -3.73 3.81
C TYR A 75 3.11 -2.73 4.95
N ARG A 76 1.99 -2.14 5.38
CA ARG A 76 1.95 -1.23 6.52
C ARG A 76 0.67 -1.42 7.33
N ARG A 77 0.84 -1.68 8.63
CA ARG A 77 -0.26 -1.54 9.60
C ARG A 77 -0.34 -0.08 10.04
N VAL A 78 -1.51 0.52 9.91
CA VAL A 78 -1.77 1.92 10.25
C VAL A 78 -3.00 2.03 11.16
N LEU A 79 -2.84 2.78 12.25
CA LEU A 79 -3.96 3.22 13.08
C LEU A 79 -4.47 4.55 12.53
N VAL A 80 -5.73 4.61 12.12
CA VAL A 80 -6.38 5.82 11.63
C VAL A 80 -7.50 6.22 12.57
N CYS A 81 -7.52 7.48 12.97
CA CYS A 81 -8.56 8.07 13.80
C CYS A 81 -9.15 9.28 13.09
N GLY A 82 -10.47 9.34 12.94
CA GLY A 82 -11.17 10.54 12.48
C GLY A 82 -11.02 11.68 13.48
N GLY A 83 -11.20 12.92 13.01
CA GLY A 83 -11.31 14.07 13.91
C GLY A 83 -12.54 13.95 14.80
N ASN A 84 -12.49 14.53 16.01
CA ASN A 84 -13.66 14.59 16.88
C ASN A 84 -14.58 15.73 16.44
N GLY A 85 -15.88 15.58 16.64
CA GLY A 85 -16.81 16.70 16.52
C GLY A 85 -16.64 17.67 17.69
N GLY A 86 -16.84 18.96 17.45
CA GLY A 86 -16.90 19.98 18.50
C GLY A 86 -18.21 19.89 19.28
N ALA A 87 -18.23 20.40 20.51
CA ALA A 87 -19.41 20.48 21.34
C ALA A 87 -20.36 21.60 20.88
N GLY A 88 -21.66 21.40 21.06
CA GLY A 88 -22.62 22.49 20.97
C GLY A 88 -22.56 23.37 22.22
N ALA A 89 -22.76 24.68 22.07
CA ALA A 89 -22.78 25.61 23.19
C ALA A 89 -24.19 25.82 23.75
N SER A 90 -24.27 26.05 25.06
CA SER A 90 -25.48 26.56 25.71
C SER A 90 -25.26 28.02 26.10
N CYS A 91 -25.65 28.93 25.22
CA CYS A 91 -25.56 30.37 25.43
C CYS A 91 -26.94 31.03 25.29
N PHE A 92 -27.12 32.16 25.96
CA PHE A 92 -28.28 33.01 25.79
C PHE A 92 -27.82 34.37 25.32
N HIS A 93 -28.58 34.93 24.39
CA HIS A 93 -28.29 36.24 23.84
C HIS A 93 -28.46 37.31 24.91
N SER A 94 -27.50 38.21 25.04
CA SER A 94 -27.59 39.36 25.94
C SER A 94 -27.41 40.65 25.14
N GLU A 95 -28.43 41.51 25.18
CA GLU A 95 -28.38 42.85 24.60
C GLU A 95 -28.61 43.90 25.69
N PRO A 96 -28.05 45.12 25.55
CA PRO A 96 -28.41 46.23 26.41
C PRO A 96 -29.94 46.42 26.43
N ARG A 97 -30.55 46.43 27.63
CA ARG A 97 -32.01 46.48 27.89
C ARG A 97 -32.78 45.17 27.59
N LYS A 98 -32.10 44.09 27.24
CA LYS A 98 -32.67 42.75 27.08
C LYS A 98 -31.73 41.70 27.66
N GLU A 99 -31.72 41.63 28.99
CA GLU A 99 -30.86 40.73 29.76
C GLU A 99 -31.16 39.25 29.50
N PHE A 100 -32.44 38.91 29.27
CA PHE A 100 -32.89 37.55 28.92
C PHE A 100 -33.26 37.47 27.45
N GLY A 101 -32.26 37.43 26.58
CA GLY A 101 -32.48 37.08 25.18
C GLY A 101 -32.76 35.59 24.99
N GLY A 102 -33.17 35.22 23.78
CA GLY A 102 -33.41 33.82 23.43
C GLY A 102 -32.12 33.00 23.40
N PRO A 103 -32.22 31.66 23.34
CA PRO A 103 -31.06 30.78 23.19
C PRO A 103 -30.31 31.13 21.91
N ASP A 104 -28.99 31.23 21.98
CA ASP A 104 -28.11 31.59 20.86
C ASP A 104 -26.83 30.75 20.79
N GLY A 105 -26.75 29.65 21.54
CA GLY A 105 -25.64 28.72 21.44
C GLY A 105 -25.66 27.95 20.11
N GLY A 106 -24.57 28.06 19.35
CA GLY A 106 -24.38 27.35 18.10
C GLY A 106 -23.99 25.87 18.26
N ASP A 107 -24.20 25.10 17.20
CA ASP A 107 -23.72 23.72 17.07
C ASP A 107 -22.19 23.68 16.90
N GLY A 108 -21.57 22.60 17.35
CA GLY A 108 -20.16 22.30 17.09
C GLY A 108 -19.92 21.83 15.67
N GLY A 109 -18.69 22.03 15.19
CA GLY A 109 -18.26 21.59 13.86
C GLY A 109 -18.03 20.09 13.78
N ASN A 110 -18.18 19.49 12.60
CA ASN A 110 -17.88 18.08 12.39
C ASN A 110 -16.37 17.82 12.39
N GLY A 111 -15.97 16.65 12.85
CA GLY A 111 -14.61 16.17 12.73
C GLY A 111 -14.24 15.87 11.28
N GLY A 112 -12.99 16.15 10.92
CA GLY A 112 -12.42 15.86 9.61
C GLY A 112 -12.24 14.36 9.38
N HIS A 113 -12.62 13.90 8.18
CA HIS A 113 -12.41 12.51 7.76
C HIS A 113 -10.94 12.25 7.43
N VAL A 114 -10.51 11.00 7.57
CA VAL A 114 -9.21 10.53 7.08
C VAL A 114 -9.44 9.71 5.82
N ILE A 115 -8.83 10.13 4.72
CA ILE A 115 -9.01 9.53 3.40
C ILE A 115 -7.67 8.99 2.89
N LEU A 116 -7.63 7.73 2.48
CA LEU A 116 -6.53 7.17 1.70
C LEU A 116 -6.74 7.55 0.25
N ARG A 117 -5.73 8.12 -0.40
CA ARG A 117 -5.77 8.53 -1.80
C ARG A 117 -4.65 7.88 -2.58
N ALA A 118 -5.00 7.21 -3.67
CA ALA A 118 -4.03 6.64 -4.60
C ALA A 118 -3.30 7.76 -5.35
N ASP A 119 -1.97 7.78 -5.23
CA ASP A 119 -1.09 8.76 -5.87
C ASP A 119 0.00 8.02 -6.66
N GLN A 120 0.14 8.39 -7.95
CA GLN A 120 1.16 7.83 -8.84
C GLN A 120 2.58 8.21 -8.43
N GLN A 121 2.76 9.35 -7.75
CA GLN A 121 4.08 9.80 -7.30
C GLN A 121 4.58 9.03 -6.08
N VAL A 122 3.66 8.40 -5.32
CA VAL A 122 3.99 7.61 -4.13
C VAL A 122 4.23 6.18 -4.55
N LYS A 123 5.47 5.72 -4.46
CA LYS A 123 5.89 4.41 -4.99
C LYS A 123 5.99 3.32 -3.93
N SER A 124 6.03 3.71 -2.66
CA SER A 124 6.14 2.79 -1.52
C SER A 124 5.29 3.25 -0.35
N LEU A 125 4.81 2.31 0.47
CA LEU A 125 4.15 2.59 1.74
C LEU A 125 5.12 3.07 2.84
N SER A 126 6.40 3.32 2.52
CA SER A 126 7.40 3.84 3.46
C SER A 126 7.08 5.28 3.93
N SER A 127 6.35 6.05 3.12
CA SER A 127 5.85 7.38 3.46
C SER A 127 4.68 7.34 4.46
N VAL A 128 3.99 6.19 4.56
CA VAL A 128 2.83 6.01 5.42
C VAL A 128 3.27 5.83 6.87
N LEU A 129 2.85 6.74 7.73
CA LEU A 129 3.10 6.69 9.17
C LEU A 129 2.28 5.56 9.82
N SER A 130 2.70 5.11 11.00
CA SER A 130 1.97 4.07 11.73
C SER A 130 0.67 4.57 12.36
N ARG A 131 0.50 5.89 12.50
CA ARG A 131 -0.69 6.53 13.09
C ARG A 131 -1.03 7.83 12.38
N TYR A 132 -2.31 8.04 12.14
CA TYR A 132 -2.88 9.31 11.66
C TYR A 132 -4.09 9.71 12.49
N GLN A 133 -4.24 11.02 12.70
CA GLN A 133 -5.34 11.63 13.43
C GLN A 133 -5.94 12.74 12.57
N GLY A 134 -7.23 12.64 12.26
CA GLY A 134 -7.98 13.68 11.56
C GLY A 134 -8.11 14.95 12.40
N PHE A 135 -8.31 16.07 11.73
CA PHE A 135 -8.50 17.37 12.39
C PHE A 135 -9.87 17.43 13.05
N SER A 136 -9.93 17.78 14.34
CA SER A 136 -11.21 17.93 15.04
C SER A 136 -11.97 19.18 14.57
N GLY A 137 -13.29 19.15 14.69
CA GLY A 137 -14.12 20.34 14.58
C GLY A 137 -13.96 21.23 15.82
N GLU A 138 -14.27 22.51 15.66
CA GLU A 138 -14.30 23.49 16.74
C GLU A 138 -15.66 23.48 17.44
N ASP A 139 -15.68 23.90 18.70
CA ASP A 139 -16.91 24.02 19.47
C ASP A 139 -17.79 25.16 18.94
N GLY A 140 -19.10 25.03 19.10
CA GLY A 140 -20.02 26.13 18.88
C GLY A 140 -19.80 27.26 19.90
N GLY A 141 -20.31 28.44 19.60
CA GLY A 141 -20.19 29.62 20.44
C GLY A 141 -21.52 30.36 20.60
N SER A 142 -21.46 31.46 21.36
CA SER A 142 -22.57 32.42 21.51
C SER A 142 -22.90 33.12 20.18
N LYS A 143 -24.01 33.86 20.14
CA LYS A 143 -24.46 34.67 18.99
C LYS A 143 -24.73 33.86 17.72
N ASN A 144 -25.23 32.64 17.88
CA ASN A 144 -25.46 31.64 16.83
C ASN A 144 -24.19 31.29 16.05
N CYS A 145 -23.03 31.32 16.71
CA CYS A 145 -21.76 30.99 16.06
C CYS A 145 -21.58 29.47 16.01
N PHE A 146 -21.65 28.90 14.81
CA PHE A 146 -21.37 27.48 14.59
C PHE A 146 -19.87 27.21 14.56
N GLY A 147 -19.45 26.11 15.18
CA GLY A 147 -18.07 25.67 15.18
C GLY A 147 -17.60 25.27 13.78
N ARG A 148 -16.35 25.61 13.44
CA ARG A 148 -15.75 25.23 12.15
C ARG A 148 -15.57 23.73 12.06
N SER A 149 -15.92 23.13 10.92
CA SER A 149 -15.62 21.71 10.68
C SER A 149 -14.13 21.47 10.46
N GLY A 150 -13.62 20.36 10.99
CA GLY A 150 -12.26 19.91 10.82
C GLY A 150 -11.93 19.60 9.37
N ALA A 151 -10.72 19.94 8.93
CA ALA A 151 -10.26 19.67 7.58
C ALA A 151 -10.12 18.16 7.32
N VAL A 152 -10.31 17.75 6.06
CA VAL A 152 -10.05 16.36 5.64
C VAL A 152 -8.55 16.10 5.62
N LEU A 153 -8.12 14.97 6.18
CA LEU A 153 -6.73 14.52 6.14
C LEU A 153 -6.55 13.48 5.02
N TYR A 154 -5.77 13.82 4.01
CA TYR A 154 -5.40 12.90 2.94
C TYR A 154 -4.09 12.17 3.25
N ILE A 155 -4.14 10.84 3.21
CA ILE A 155 -2.98 9.95 3.29
C ILE A 155 -2.72 9.43 1.89
N ARG A 156 -1.63 9.89 1.29
CA ARG A 156 -1.22 9.45 -0.05
C ARG A 156 -0.60 8.05 0.02
N VAL A 157 -1.12 7.13 -0.78
CA VAL A 157 -0.65 5.74 -0.89
C VAL A 157 -0.34 5.39 -2.34
N PRO A 158 0.53 4.42 -2.60
CA PRO A 158 0.80 3.97 -3.96
C PRO A 158 -0.43 3.40 -4.66
N MET A 159 -0.38 3.48 -5.98
CA MET A 159 -1.27 2.76 -6.87
C MET A 159 -1.23 1.24 -6.62
N GLY A 160 -2.38 0.58 -6.67
CA GLY A 160 -2.50 -0.84 -6.40
C GLY A 160 -2.42 -1.20 -4.92
N THR A 161 -2.74 -0.26 -4.02
CA THR A 161 -2.82 -0.54 -2.58
C THR A 161 -4.16 -1.19 -2.23
N LEU A 162 -4.10 -2.42 -1.71
CA LEU A 162 -5.21 -3.08 -1.04
C LEU A 162 -5.31 -2.58 0.40
N VAL A 163 -6.52 -2.20 0.80
CA VAL A 163 -6.85 -1.85 2.18
C VAL A 163 -7.53 -3.05 2.81
N LYS A 164 -6.96 -3.59 3.89
CA LYS A 164 -7.51 -4.71 4.64
C LYS A 164 -7.86 -4.31 6.07
N GLU A 165 -8.95 -4.87 6.58
CA GLU A 165 -9.35 -4.76 7.99
C GLU A 165 -9.81 -6.13 8.48
N GLY A 166 -9.28 -6.58 9.62
CA GLY A 166 -9.58 -7.92 10.15
C GLY A 166 -9.26 -9.07 9.16
N GLY A 167 -8.32 -8.86 8.24
CA GLY A 167 -7.94 -9.83 7.20
C GLY A 167 -8.78 -9.79 5.93
N ARG A 168 -9.89 -9.04 5.89
CA ARG A 168 -10.73 -8.88 4.69
C ARG A 168 -10.31 -7.63 3.91
N VAL A 169 -10.29 -7.71 2.59
CA VAL A 169 -10.08 -6.54 1.72
C VAL A 169 -11.35 -5.69 1.74
N VAL A 170 -11.22 -4.45 2.18
CA VAL A 170 -12.33 -3.47 2.27
C VAL A 170 -12.29 -2.44 1.14
N ALA A 171 -11.11 -2.24 0.53
CA ALA A 171 -10.96 -1.39 -0.64
C ALA A 171 -9.73 -1.77 -1.46
N ASP A 172 -9.75 -1.37 -2.72
CA ASP A 172 -8.71 -1.63 -3.71
C ASP A 172 -8.43 -0.32 -4.47
N LEU A 173 -7.33 0.32 -4.11
CA LEU A 173 -6.93 1.63 -4.62
C LEU A 173 -6.03 1.42 -5.84
N SER A 174 -6.64 1.04 -6.96
CA SER A 174 -5.93 0.60 -8.17
C SER A 174 -5.93 1.62 -9.30
N ARG A 175 -6.86 2.60 -9.27
CA ARG A 175 -6.97 3.68 -10.25
C ARG A 175 -6.55 5.01 -9.65
N VAL A 176 -6.16 5.92 -10.53
CA VAL A 176 -5.55 7.19 -10.14
C VAL A 176 -6.62 8.06 -9.50
N GLY A 177 -6.32 8.58 -8.31
CA GLY A 177 -7.30 9.35 -7.56
C GLY A 177 -8.40 8.50 -6.93
N ASP A 178 -8.28 7.16 -6.91
CA ASP A 178 -9.13 6.34 -6.04
C ASP A 178 -8.97 6.83 -4.61
N GLU A 179 -10.10 7.09 -3.97
CA GLU A 179 -10.17 7.55 -2.59
C GLU A 179 -10.98 6.56 -1.76
N TYR A 180 -10.49 6.26 -0.55
CA TYR A 180 -11.18 5.44 0.43
C TYR A 180 -11.21 6.12 1.77
N ILE A 181 -12.40 6.25 2.37
CA ILE A 181 -12.57 6.81 3.70
C ILE A 181 -12.04 5.80 4.72
N ALA A 182 -10.85 6.07 5.22
CA ALA A 182 -10.15 5.23 6.18
C ALA A 182 -10.79 5.34 7.57
N ALA A 183 -11.18 6.55 7.97
CA ALA A 183 -11.92 6.80 9.21
C ALA A 183 -12.86 8.00 9.06
N LEU A 184 -14.12 7.82 9.47
CA LEU A 184 -15.10 8.91 9.55
C LEU A 184 -14.77 9.84 10.73
N GLY A 185 -14.96 11.12 10.51
CA GLY A 185 -14.91 12.12 11.57
C GLY A 185 -16.20 12.13 12.37
N GLY A 186 -16.12 12.52 13.64
CA GLY A 186 -17.25 12.56 14.55
C GLY A 186 -18.21 13.70 14.22
N ALA A 187 -19.51 13.48 14.41
CA ALA A 187 -20.51 14.51 14.23
C ALA A 187 -20.39 15.60 15.31
N GLY A 188 -20.59 16.86 14.91
CA GLY A 188 -20.66 17.99 15.84
C GLY A 188 -21.87 17.93 16.76
N GLY A 189 -21.69 18.39 17.98
CA GLY A 189 -22.74 18.48 18.99
C GLY A 189 -23.74 19.60 18.70
N LYS A 190 -24.96 19.49 19.22
CA LYS A 190 -26.04 20.45 19.03
C LYS A 190 -26.05 21.50 20.13
N GLY A 191 -26.10 22.77 19.73
CA GLY A 191 -26.26 23.91 20.64
C GLY A 191 -27.69 24.01 21.16
N ASN A 192 -27.90 24.83 22.18
CA ASN A 192 -29.22 24.96 22.79
C ASN A 192 -30.29 25.52 21.84
N ARG A 193 -29.90 26.30 20.84
CA ARG A 193 -30.78 26.80 19.78
C ARG A 193 -31.51 25.67 19.04
N PHE A 194 -30.84 24.53 18.82
CA PHE A 194 -31.42 23.37 18.14
C PHE A 194 -32.61 22.76 18.91
N PHE A 195 -32.62 22.89 20.25
CA PHE A 195 -33.66 22.36 21.13
C PHE A 195 -34.80 23.34 21.42
N LEU A 196 -34.83 24.49 20.74
CA LEU A 196 -35.88 25.48 20.90
C LEU A 196 -37.22 24.92 20.42
N ALA A 197 -38.19 24.84 21.33
CA ALA A 197 -39.54 24.34 21.05
C ALA A 197 -40.60 25.29 21.64
N ASN A 198 -41.87 25.17 21.21
CA ASN A 198 -42.94 26.04 21.71
C ASN A 198 -43.17 25.90 23.23
N ASN A 199 -42.98 24.70 23.77
CA ASN A 199 -43.07 24.40 25.20
C ASN A 199 -41.76 24.62 25.97
N ASN A 200 -40.63 24.85 25.28
CA ASN A 200 -39.33 25.15 25.90
C ASN A 200 -38.63 26.25 25.11
N ARG A 201 -38.91 27.51 25.49
CA ARG A 201 -38.36 28.71 24.84
C ARG A 201 -36.94 29.08 25.28
N ALA A 202 -36.46 28.48 26.36
CA ALA A 202 -35.13 28.72 26.94
C ALA A 202 -34.41 27.40 27.26
N PRO A 203 -34.17 26.54 26.25
CA PRO A 203 -33.41 25.31 26.46
C PRO A 203 -32.00 25.63 26.96
N VAL A 204 -31.55 24.90 27.98
CA VAL A 204 -30.16 24.87 28.45
C VAL A 204 -29.42 23.62 27.96
N THR A 205 -30.13 22.75 27.25
CA THR A 205 -29.60 21.49 26.75
C THR A 205 -28.66 21.76 25.58
N CYS A 206 -27.44 21.24 25.66
CA CYS A 206 -26.52 21.12 24.53
C CYS A 206 -25.97 19.69 24.52
N THR A 207 -25.48 19.23 23.38
CA THR A 207 -24.86 17.90 23.28
C THR A 207 -23.36 18.02 23.02
N PRO A 208 -22.55 17.10 23.57
CA PRO A 208 -21.15 17.00 23.18
C PRO A 208 -21.03 16.58 21.72
N GLY A 209 -19.88 16.86 21.11
CA GLY A 209 -19.51 16.28 19.83
C GLY A 209 -19.19 14.79 19.96
N GLN A 210 -19.35 14.05 18.88
CA GLN A 210 -19.04 12.63 18.83
C GLN A 210 -17.55 12.40 18.59
N PRO A 211 -16.96 11.34 19.15
CA PRO A 211 -15.60 10.95 18.82
C PRO A 211 -15.50 10.52 17.36
N GLY A 212 -14.34 10.77 16.74
CA GLY A 212 -14.04 10.24 15.42
C GLY A 212 -13.93 8.72 15.44
N GLN A 213 -14.20 8.09 14.30
CA GLN A 213 -14.05 6.64 14.14
C GLN A 213 -12.58 6.25 14.27
N GLN A 214 -12.28 5.19 15.00
CA GLN A 214 -10.94 4.62 15.11
C GLN A 214 -10.90 3.26 14.43
N ARG A 215 -9.94 3.07 13.50
CA ARG A 215 -9.75 1.81 12.76
C ARG A 215 -8.28 1.44 12.65
N VAL A 216 -8.02 0.13 12.62
CA VAL A 216 -6.68 -0.41 12.35
C VAL A 216 -6.72 -1.06 10.98
N LEU A 217 -6.03 -0.43 10.03
CA LEU A 217 -5.99 -0.88 8.65
C LEU A 217 -4.63 -1.50 8.32
N HIS A 218 -4.67 -2.46 7.42
CA HIS A 218 -3.52 -3.16 6.87
C HIS A 218 -3.44 -2.82 5.39
N LEU A 219 -2.45 -2.01 5.01
CA LEU A 219 -2.22 -1.62 3.64
C LEU A 219 -1.22 -2.58 3.01
N GLU A 220 -1.55 -3.11 1.84
CA GLU A 220 -0.74 -4.06 1.08
C GLU A 220 -0.67 -3.66 -0.39
N LEU A 221 0.53 -3.60 -0.96
CA LEU A 221 0.67 -3.42 -2.41
C LEU A 221 0.39 -4.74 -3.13
N LYS A 222 -0.43 -4.69 -4.19
CA LYS A 222 -0.71 -5.86 -5.04
C LYS A 222 0.54 -6.41 -5.72
N THR A 223 1.41 -5.52 -6.16
CA THR A 223 2.59 -5.83 -6.96
C THR A 223 3.83 -5.47 -6.17
N VAL A 224 4.80 -6.37 -6.16
CA VAL A 224 6.06 -6.14 -5.43
C VAL A 224 7.07 -5.41 -6.31
N ALA A 225 7.21 -5.91 -7.53
CA ALA A 225 8.19 -5.49 -8.50
C ALA A 225 7.57 -5.66 -9.88
N HIS A 226 8.12 -4.97 -10.86
CA HIS A 226 7.73 -5.20 -12.24
C HIS A 226 8.29 -6.53 -12.73
N ALA A 227 9.59 -6.74 -12.48
CA ALA A 227 10.32 -7.91 -12.88
C ALA A 227 10.64 -8.81 -11.69
N GLY A 228 10.49 -10.13 -11.85
CA GLY A 228 10.96 -11.13 -10.90
C GLY A 228 12.07 -11.99 -11.51
N MET A 229 13.26 -12.00 -10.92
CA MET A 229 14.32 -12.91 -11.33
C MET A 229 14.06 -14.31 -10.77
N VAL A 230 13.98 -15.29 -11.67
CA VAL A 230 13.66 -16.68 -11.38
C VAL A 230 14.79 -17.56 -11.90
N GLY A 231 15.29 -18.49 -11.09
CA GLY A 231 16.42 -19.32 -11.47
C GLY A 231 16.90 -20.18 -10.32
N PHE A 232 17.68 -21.22 -10.63
CA PHE A 232 18.25 -22.12 -9.63
C PHE A 232 19.19 -21.39 -8.65
N PRO A 233 19.47 -21.99 -7.48
CA PRO A 233 20.55 -21.54 -6.62
C PRO A 233 21.85 -21.35 -7.42
N ASN A 234 22.66 -20.35 -7.05
CA ASN A 234 23.94 -20.03 -7.70
C ASN A 234 23.90 -19.62 -9.17
N ALA A 235 22.72 -19.48 -9.80
CA ALA A 235 22.59 -18.93 -11.15
C ALA A 235 23.06 -17.45 -11.28
N GLY A 236 23.37 -16.79 -10.17
CA GLY A 236 23.90 -15.43 -10.13
C GLY A 236 22.84 -14.31 -10.05
N LYS A 237 21.58 -14.63 -9.73
CA LYS A 237 20.48 -13.66 -9.57
C LYS A 237 20.82 -12.47 -8.66
N SER A 238 21.33 -12.73 -7.45
CA SER A 238 21.67 -11.65 -6.51
C SER A 238 22.82 -10.77 -7.01
N SER A 239 23.80 -11.36 -7.71
CA SER A 239 24.88 -10.61 -8.35
C SER A 239 24.35 -9.76 -9.49
N LEU A 240 23.49 -10.32 -10.33
CA LEU A 240 22.84 -9.62 -11.43
C LEU A 240 22.00 -8.44 -10.93
N LEU A 241 21.20 -8.65 -9.89
CA LEU A 241 20.40 -7.58 -9.29
C LEU A 241 21.28 -6.44 -8.77
N ARG A 242 22.42 -6.76 -8.14
CA ARG A 242 23.37 -5.75 -7.67
C ARG A 242 24.05 -5.01 -8.82
N ALA A 243 24.30 -5.70 -9.94
CA ALA A 243 24.96 -5.12 -11.10
C ALA A 243 24.04 -4.15 -11.86
N ILE A 244 22.74 -4.47 -11.97
CA ILE A 244 21.78 -3.61 -12.70
C ILE A 244 21.13 -2.53 -11.82
N SER A 245 21.09 -2.71 -10.51
CA SER A 245 20.42 -1.75 -9.63
C SER A 245 21.33 -0.56 -9.31
N ASN A 246 20.84 0.66 -9.53
CA ASN A 246 21.58 1.88 -9.17
C ASN A 246 21.67 2.08 -7.65
N ALA A 247 20.86 1.35 -6.86
CA ALA A 247 20.84 1.42 -5.41
C ALA A 247 21.15 0.05 -4.80
N ARG A 248 21.60 0.03 -3.54
CA ARG A 248 21.79 -1.24 -2.84
C ARG A 248 20.44 -1.98 -2.70
N PRO A 249 20.34 -3.23 -3.20
CA PRO A 249 19.10 -4.00 -3.07
C PRO A 249 18.64 -4.08 -1.61
N ALA A 250 17.36 -3.82 -1.40
CA ALA A 250 16.75 -3.79 -0.08
C ALA A 250 16.04 -5.11 0.21
N VAL A 251 16.20 -5.61 1.43
CA VAL A 251 15.45 -6.78 1.90
C VAL A 251 14.00 -6.35 2.13
N ALA A 252 13.08 -6.92 1.36
CA ALA A 252 11.66 -6.63 1.51
C ALA A 252 10.96 -7.72 2.36
N SER A 253 10.07 -7.28 3.27
CA SER A 253 9.48 -8.14 4.29
C SER A 253 8.02 -8.46 3.97
N TYR A 254 7.77 -9.65 3.44
CA TYR A 254 6.42 -10.07 3.03
C TYR A 254 5.75 -10.90 4.13
N PRO A 255 4.47 -10.63 4.46
CA PRO A 255 3.68 -11.50 5.32
C PRO A 255 3.57 -12.91 4.72
N PHE A 256 3.66 -13.92 5.57
CA PHE A 256 3.57 -15.34 5.22
C PHE A 256 4.72 -15.90 4.37
N THR A 257 5.81 -15.16 4.16
CA THR A 257 7.03 -15.70 3.54
C THR A 257 8.11 -15.94 4.60
N THR A 258 8.76 -17.09 4.54
CA THR A 258 9.93 -17.40 5.41
C THR A 258 11.18 -16.70 4.89
N LEU A 259 11.31 -16.59 3.57
CA LEU A 259 12.41 -15.93 2.89
C LEU A 259 12.00 -14.54 2.39
N LYS A 260 12.94 -13.60 2.52
CA LYS A 260 12.77 -12.21 2.12
C LYS A 260 13.56 -11.96 0.83
N PRO A 261 12.90 -11.68 -0.31
CA PRO A 261 13.56 -11.30 -1.54
C PRO A 261 14.19 -9.92 -1.44
N HIS A 262 15.18 -9.70 -2.27
CA HIS A 262 15.86 -8.41 -2.40
C HIS A 262 15.25 -7.66 -3.57
N VAL A 263 14.82 -6.42 -3.35
CA VAL A 263 14.30 -5.57 -4.41
C VAL A 263 15.34 -4.51 -4.74
N GLY A 264 15.73 -4.44 -6.01
CA GLY A 264 16.58 -3.41 -6.58
C GLY A 264 15.77 -2.51 -7.51
N ILE A 265 16.15 -1.24 -7.56
CA ILE A 265 15.56 -0.26 -8.49
C ILE A 265 16.56 0.01 -9.62
N VAL A 266 16.10 -0.15 -10.85
CA VAL A 266 16.82 0.19 -12.08
C VAL A 266 16.29 1.52 -12.58
N HIS A 267 17.18 2.47 -12.86
CA HIS A 267 16.83 3.81 -13.33
C HIS A 267 17.11 3.92 -14.81
N TYR A 268 16.13 4.47 -15.54
CA TYR A 268 16.21 4.83 -16.94
C TYR A 268 16.15 6.34 -17.08
N GLU A 269 16.42 6.81 -18.30
CA GLU A 269 16.21 8.20 -18.67
C GLU A 269 14.74 8.62 -18.51
N GLY A 270 14.50 9.92 -18.33
CA GLY A 270 13.14 10.45 -18.13
C GLY A 270 12.52 10.13 -16.77
N HIS A 271 13.35 9.84 -15.75
CA HIS A 271 12.94 9.47 -14.38
C HIS A 271 12.15 8.17 -14.26
N LEU A 272 12.12 7.35 -15.32
CA LEU A 272 11.52 6.02 -15.27
C LEU A 272 12.37 5.14 -14.34
N GLN A 273 11.72 4.53 -13.35
CA GLN A 273 12.33 3.52 -12.51
C GLN A 273 11.64 2.18 -12.78
N ILE A 274 12.35 1.08 -12.63
CA ILE A 274 11.77 -0.26 -12.71
C ILE A 274 12.27 -1.08 -11.52
N ALA A 275 11.35 -1.57 -10.72
CA ALA A 275 11.68 -2.48 -9.63
C ALA A 275 11.87 -3.91 -10.13
N VAL A 276 12.97 -4.49 -9.70
CA VAL A 276 13.36 -5.87 -10.00
C VAL A 276 13.57 -6.60 -8.68
N ALA A 277 12.90 -7.73 -8.50
CA ALA A 277 13.05 -8.58 -7.33
C ALA A 277 13.98 -9.76 -7.63
N ASP A 278 15.00 -9.96 -6.81
CA ASP A 278 15.76 -11.20 -6.72
C ASP A 278 15.02 -12.14 -5.78
N ILE A 279 14.43 -13.17 -6.38
CA ILE A 279 13.60 -14.14 -5.70
C ILE A 279 14.48 -15.35 -5.34
N PRO A 280 14.53 -15.81 -4.07
CA PRO A 280 15.40 -16.91 -3.63
C PRO A 280 15.27 -18.19 -4.46
N GLY A 281 16.35 -18.70 -5.06
CA GLY A 281 16.26 -19.69 -6.16
C GLY A 281 15.34 -20.90 -5.97
N ILE A 282 14.67 -21.29 -7.06
CA ILE A 282 13.79 -22.47 -7.14
C ILE A 282 14.64 -23.75 -7.12
N ILE A 283 14.20 -24.75 -6.36
CA ILE A 283 14.70 -26.11 -6.46
C ILE A 283 13.68 -26.99 -7.18
N ARG A 284 14.13 -28.07 -7.83
CA ARG A 284 13.24 -29.05 -8.46
C ARG A 284 12.25 -29.60 -7.42
N GLY A 285 10.97 -29.65 -7.76
CA GLY A 285 9.87 -30.03 -6.87
C GLY A 285 9.36 -28.92 -5.95
N ALA A 286 9.67 -27.65 -6.21
CA ALA A 286 9.16 -26.53 -5.43
C ALA A 286 7.62 -26.46 -5.40
N HIS A 287 6.93 -26.84 -6.49
CA HIS A 287 5.46 -26.91 -6.52
C HIS A 287 4.89 -27.90 -5.49
N GLN A 288 5.64 -28.94 -5.11
CA GLN A 288 5.25 -29.94 -4.11
C GLN A 288 5.60 -29.52 -2.68
N ASN A 289 5.93 -28.24 -2.45
CA ASN A 289 6.47 -27.73 -1.19
C ASN A 289 7.78 -28.40 -0.75
N ARG A 290 8.55 -29.04 -1.65
CA ARG A 290 9.92 -29.44 -1.29
C ARG A 290 10.75 -28.20 -0.99
N GLY A 291 11.49 -28.26 0.11
CA GLY A 291 12.22 -27.13 0.67
C GLY A 291 11.29 -26.09 1.28
N LEU A 292 10.88 -25.10 0.48
CA LEU A 292 10.19 -23.87 0.93
C LEU A 292 9.18 -23.30 -0.10
N GLY A 293 8.76 -24.12 -1.08
CA GLY A 293 8.26 -23.68 -2.40
C GLY A 293 7.05 -22.74 -2.45
N SER A 294 5.91 -23.05 -1.81
CA SER A 294 4.69 -22.23 -1.97
C SER A 294 4.85 -20.77 -1.51
N ALA A 295 5.65 -20.53 -0.47
CA ALA A 295 5.91 -19.17 0.02
C ALA A 295 6.74 -18.35 -0.97
N PHE A 296 7.66 -19.00 -1.69
CA PHE A 296 8.49 -18.40 -2.71
C PHE A 296 7.68 -18.14 -4.00
N LEU A 297 6.87 -19.11 -4.44
CA LEU A 297 6.11 -19.00 -5.69
C LEU A 297 5.06 -17.88 -5.60
N ARG A 298 4.48 -17.65 -4.42
CA ARG A 298 3.63 -16.48 -4.14
C ARG A 298 4.32 -15.14 -4.35
N HIS A 299 5.66 -15.09 -4.30
CA HIS A 299 6.40 -13.88 -4.62
C HIS A 299 6.44 -13.61 -6.12
N ILE A 300 6.63 -14.67 -6.91
CA ILE A 300 6.62 -14.62 -8.38
C ILE A 300 5.26 -14.15 -8.89
N GLU A 301 4.16 -14.61 -8.28
CA GLU A 301 2.81 -14.16 -8.62
C GLU A 301 2.63 -12.64 -8.59
N ARG A 302 3.43 -11.93 -7.77
CA ARG A 302 3.35 -10.48 -7.58
C ARG A 302 4.28 -9.69 -8.49
N CYS A 303 4.99 -10.37 -9.39
CA CYS A 303 5.77 -9.76 -10.47
C CYS A 303 4.94 -9.73 -11.76
N ARG A 304 5.05 -8.65 -12.54
CA ARG A 304 4.29 -8.49 -13.78
C ARG A 304 4.89 -9.28 -14.93
N PHE A 305 6.21 -9.34 -14.98
CA PHE A 305 6.98 -10.12 -15.94
C PHE A 305 8.16 -10.80 -15.26
N LEU A 306 8.70 -11.83 -15.89
CA LEU A 306 9.71 -12.72 -15.30
C LEU A 306 11.03 -12.67 -16.06
N LEU A 307 12.14 -12.81 -15.32
CA LEU A 307 13.48 -12.90 -15.88
C LEU A 307 14.06 -14.26 -15.49
N PHE A 308 14.07 -15.21 -16.42
CA PHE A 308 14.65 -16.53 -16.20
C PHE A 308 16.17 -16.44 -16.26
N VAL A 309 16.84 -16.60 -15.12
CA VAL A 309 18.30 -16.57 -15.02
C VAL A 309 18.82 -17.99 -15.05
N VAL A 310 19.53 -18.32 -16.14
CA VAL A 310 20.12 -19.61 -16.45
C VAL A 310 21.62 -19.55 -16.23
N ASP A 311 22.16 -20.60 -15.61
CA ASP A 311 23.60 -20.74 -15.40
C ASP A 311 24.25 -21.46 -16.58
N LEU A 312 25.08 -20.77 -17.36
CA LEU A 312 25.80 -21.37 -18.50
C LEU A 312 26.95 -22.31 -18.10
N SER A 313 27.38 -22.32 -16.84
CA SER A 313 28.38 -23.29 -16.36
C SER A 313 27.83 -24.71 -16.19
N GLN A 314 26.51 -24.88 -16.27
CA GLN A 314 25.91 -26.20 -16.16
C GLN A 314 25.90 -26.89 -17.52
N PRO A 315 26.10 -28.21 -17.60
CA PRO A 315 26.24 -28.93 -18.87
C PRO A 315 24.97 -28.88 -19.75
N GLU A 316 23.79 -28.84 -19.13
CA GLU A 316 22.50 -28.83 -19.84
C GLU A 316 21.66 -27.61 -19.43
N PRO A 317 22.05 -26.39 -19.83
CA PRO A 317 21.40 -25.17 -19.37
C PRO A 317 19.93 -25.05 -19.78
N TRP A 318 19.51 -25.68 -20.89
CA TRP A 318 18.12 -25.65 -21.35
C TRP A 318 17.17 -26.34 -20.37
N THR A 319 17.62 -27.43 -19.73
CA THR A 319 16.83 -28.14 -18.69
C THR A 319 16.45 -27.21 -17.54
N GLN A 320 17.28 -26.20 -17.25
CA GLN A 320 16.95 -25.24 -16.21
C GLN A 320 15.71 -24.43 -16.58
N VAL A 321 15.58 -24.00 -17.83
CA VAL A 321 14.41 -23.23 -18.28
C VAL A 321 13.17 -24.10 -18.23
N ASP A 322 13.25 -25.33 -18.74
CA ASP A 322 12.14 -26.26 -18.78
C ASP A 322 11.64 -26.62 -17.37
N ASP A 323 12.58 -26.92 -16.46
CA ASP A 323 12.27 -27.17 -15.05
C ASP A 323 11.59 -25.96 -14.41
N LEU A 324 12.14 -24.76 -14.60
CA LEU A 324 11.56 -23.55 -13.99
C LEU A 324 10.16 -23.28 -14.54
N LYS A 325 9.95 -23.41 -15.85
CA LYS A 325 8.62 -23.25 -16.46
C LYS A 325 7.64 -24.30 -15.95
N TYR A 326 8.06 -25.55 -15.85
CA TYR A 326 7.25 -26.64 -15.30
C TYR A 326 6.84 -26.37 -13.85
N GLU A 327 7.77 -25.96 -12.99
CA GLU A 327 7.50 -25.64 -11.59
C GLU A 327 6.51 -24.47 -11.43
N LEU A 328 6.62 -23.45 -12.28
CA LEU A 328 5.69 -22.31 -12.28
C LEU A 328 4.29 -22.72 -12.71
N GLU A 329 4.17 -23.50 -13.78
CA GLU A 329 2.90 -23.95 -14.34
C GLU A 329 2.15 -24.93 -13.41
N MET A 330 2.91 -25.80 -12.73
CA MET A 330 2.36 -26.73 -11.74
C MET A 330 1.84 -26.03 -10.48
N TYR A 331 2.33 -24.83 -10.19
CA TYR A 331 1.87 -24.04 -9.07
C TYR A 331 0.66 -23.16 -9.41
N GLU A 332 0.74 -22.38 -10.49
CA GLU A 332 -0.37 -21.59 -11.00
C GLU A 332 -0.39 -21.67 -12.53
N LYS A 333 -1.51 -22.13 -13.08
CA LYS A 333 -1.68 -22.25 -14.53
C LYS A 333 -1.55 -20.88 -15.21
N GLY A 334 -0.74 -20.79 -16.26
CA GLY A 334 -0.46 -19.57 -17.00
C GLY A 334 0.58 -18.65 -16.36
N LEU A 335 1.16 -19.00 -15.20
CA LEU A 335 2.25 -18.23 -14.60
C LEU A 335 3.52 -18.29 -15.46
N SER A 336 3.75 -19.42 -16.12
CA SER A 336 4.87 -19.63 -17.05
C SER A 336 4.72 -18.84 -18.36
N GLU A 337 3.49 -18.50 -18.73
CA GLU A 337 3.13 -17.77 -19.96
C GLU A 337 3.21 -16.25 -19.81
N ARG A 338 3.44 -15.74 -18.59
CA ARG A 338 3.64 -14.30 -18.37
C ARG A 338 4.78 -13.79 -19.26
N PRO A 339 4.73 -12.52 -19.70
CA PRO A 339 5.85 -11.93 -20.44
C PRO A 339 7.16 -12.19 -19.72
N HIS A 340 8.13 -12.75 -20.42
CA HIS A 340 9.39 -13.17 -19.83
C HIS A 340 10.56 -13.00 -20.78
N ALA A 341 11.75 -12.89 -20.19
CA ALA A 341 13.02 -12.97 -20.91
C ALA A 341 13.90 -14.06 -20.31
N ILE A 342 14.74 -14.65 -21.15
CA ILE A 342 15.73 -15.65 -20.74
C ILE A 342 17.10 -14.99 -20.74
N ILE A 343 17.77 -15.07 -19.60
CA ILE A 343 19.08 -14.50 -19.33
C ILE A 343 20.04 -15.65 -19.10
N ALA A 344 20.96 -15.85 -20.03
CA ALA A 344 22.06 -16.78 -19.91
C ALA A 344 23.25 -16.08 -19.26
N ASN A 345 23.47 -16.36 -17.97
CA ASN A 345 24.50 -15.74 -17.15
C ASN A 345 25.79 -16.59 -17.12
N LYS A 346 26.89 -15.95 -16.72
CA LYS A 346 28.24 -16.51 -16.56
C LYS A 346 28.95 -16.86 -17.88
N ILE A 347 28.78 -16.01 -18.90
CA ILE A 347 29.51 -16.15 -20.17
C ILE A 347 31.05 -16.04 -20.02
N ASP A 348 31.52 -15.48 -18.90
CA ASP A 348 32.93 -15.39 -18.54
C ASP A 348 33.61 -16.75 -18.29
N LEU A 349 32.83 -17.83 -18.15
CA LEU A 349 33.35 -19.17 -17.92
C LEU A 349 33.63 -19.91 -19.25
N PRO A 350 34.69 -20.72 -19.32
CA PRO A 350 35.12 -21.35 -20.58
C PRO A 350 34.07 -22.33 -21.16
N GLU A 351 33.32 -23.01 -20.31
CA GLU A 351 32.26 -23.95 -20.69
C GLU A 351 31.04 -23.25 -21.31
N ALA A 352 30.87 -21.95 -21.04
CA ALA A 352 29.67 -21.21 -21.39
C ALA A 352 29.46 -21.12 -22.90
N GLN A 353 30.53 -21.02 -23.69
CA GLN A 353 30.43 -20.86 -25.14
C GLN A 353 29.85 -22.11 -25.83
N ALA A 354 30.24 -23.31 -25.38
CA ALA A 354 29.72 -24.57 -25.91
C ALA A 354 28.28 -24.83 -25.45
N ASN A 355 27.95 -24.43 -24.23
CA ASN A 355 26.61 -24.59 -23.68
C ASN A 355 25.62 -23.57 -24.26
N LEU A 356 26.11 -22.39 -24.66
CA LEU A 356 25.30 -21.34 -25.27
C LEU A 356 24.73 -21.74 -26.63
N SER A 357 25.52 -22.39 -27.49
CA SER A 357 25.02 -22.86 -28.79
C SER A 357 23.89 -23.86 -28.61
N GLN A 358 24.09 -24.85 -27.74
CA GLN A 358 23.08 -25.86 -27.42
C GLN A 358 21.81 -25.25 -26.79
N LEU A 359 21.96 -24.24 -25.92
CA LEU A 359 20.84 -23.53 -25.31
C LEU A 359 19.97 -22.81 -26.37
N ARG A 360 20.60 -22.12 -27.33
CA ARG A 360 19.90 -21.40 -28.39
C ARG A 360 19.17 -22.35 -29.33
N ASP A 361 19.81 -23.45 -29.70
CA ASP A 361 19.23 -24.46 -30.58
C ASP A 361 18.02 -25.13 -29.93
N HIS A 362 18.04 -25.38 -28.61
CA HIS A 362 16.94 -26.03 -27.91
C HIS A 362 15.74 -25.09 -27.67
N LEU A 363 16.00 -23.82 -27.30
CA LEU A 363 14.95 -22.89 -26.91
C LEU A 363 14.25 -22.21 -28.08
N GLY A 364 14.94 -22.03 -29.21
CA GLY A 364 14.38 -21.39 -30.42
C GLY A 364 13.89 -19.95 -30.23
N GLN A 365 14.29 -19.28 -29.14
CA GLN A 365 13.86 -17.92 -28.79
C GLN A 365 15.06 -17.05 -28.42
N GLU A 366 14.85 -15.74 -28.33
CA GLU A 366 15.91 -14.80 -27.97
C GLU A 366 16.40 -15.05 -26.54
N VAL A 367 17.73 -15.18 -26.39
CA VAL A 367 18.41 -15.37 -25.11
C VAL A 367 19.44 -14.26 -24.94
N ILE A 368 19.30 -13.51 -23.85
CA ILE A 368 20.23 -12.44 -23.48
C ILE A 368 21.42 -13.07 -22.77
N VAL A 369 22.59 -12.96 -23.38
CA VAL A 369 23.82 -13.57 -22.86
C VAL A 369 24.64 -12.51 -22.17
N LEU A 370 25.01 -12.72 -20.90
CA LEU A 370 25.73 -11.72 -20.13
C LEU A 370 26.63 -12.34 -19.05
N SER A 371 27.46 -11.51 -18.44
CA SER A 371 28.13 -11.85 -17.18
C SER A 371 27.78 -10.81 -16.11
N ALA A 372 27.06 -11.26 -15.08
CA ALA A 372 26.79 -10.45 -13.90
C ALA A 372 28.06 -10.09 -13.11
N LEU A 373 29.17 -10.83 -13.30
CA LEU A 373 30.42 -10.63 -12.58
C LEU A 373 31.30 -9.57 -13.27
N THR A 374 31.50 -9.70 -14.59
CA THR A 374 32.34 -8.76 -15.35
C THR A 374 31.58 -7.52 -15.78
N GLY A 375 30.23 -7.58 -15.78
CA GLY A 375 29.37 -6.52 -16.29
C GLY A 375 29.16 -6.58 -17.81
N GLU A 376 29.67 -7.62 -18.46
CA GLU A 376 29.52 -7.83 -19.90
C GLU A 376 28.05 -7.94 -20.29
N ASN A 377 27.66 -7.12 -21.27
CA ASN A 377 26.34 -7.10 -21.90
C ASN A 377 25.13 -6.83 -20.98
N LEU A 378 25.35 -6.15 -19.85
CA LEU A 378 24.24 -5.69 -18.99
C LEU A 378 23.34 -4.67 -19.70
N GLU A 379 23.87 -3.92 -20.66
CA GLU A 379 23.12 -2.94 -21.45
C GLU A 379 21.98 -3.57 -22.25
N GLN A 380 22.22 -4.74 -22.88
CA GLN A 380 21.17 -5.46 -23.61
C GLN A 380 20.06 -5.94 -22.66
N LEU A 381 20.41 -6.37 -21.45
CA LEU A 381 19.43 -6.69 -20.41
C LEU A 381 18.58 -5.47 -20.05
N LEU A 382 19.21 -4.31 -19.82
CA LEU A 382 18.49 -3.08 -19.49
C LEU A 382 17.55 -2.66 -20.62
N LEU A 383 17.98 -2.76 -21.88
CA LEU A 383 17.14 -2.44 -23.03
C LEU A 383 15.92 -3.37 -23.11
N HIS A 384 16.13 -4.68 -23.00
CA HIS A 384 15.05 -5.65 -23.09
C HIS A 384 14.07 -5.55 -21.91
N LEU A 385 14.59 -5.25 -20.71
CA LEU A 385 13.77 -5.02 -19.53
C LEU A 385 12.85 -3.80 -19.71
N LYS A 386 13.32 -2.75 -20.40
CA LYS A 386 12.48 -1.62 -20.80
C LYS A 386 11.39 -2.04 -21.79
N VAL A 387 11.72 -2.86 -22.79
CA VAL A 387 10.73 -3.38 -23.77
C VAL A 387 9.62 -4.16 -23.06
N LEU A 388 9.96 -5.06 -22.14
CA LEU A 388 8.97 -5.80 -21.35
C LEU A 388 8.09 -4.88 -20.51
N TYR A 389 8.70 -3.84 -19.93
CA TYR A 389 7.98 -2.86 -19.13
C TYR A 389 7.04 -1.98 -19.96
N ASP A 390 7.46 -1.55 -21.15
CA ASP A 390 6.64 -0.76 -22.06
C ASP A 390 5.47 -1.60 -22.60
N ALA A 391 5.70 -2.86 -22.97
CA ALA A 391 4.64 -3.79 -23.36
C ALA A 391 3.62 -4.05 -22.22
N TYR A 392 4.11 -4.22 -20.99
CA TYR A 392 3.26 -4.29 -19.79
C TYR A 392 2.44 -3.00 -19.62
N THR A 393 3.08 -1.87 -19.83
CA THR A 393 2.50 -0.53 -19.66
C THR A 393 1.35 -0.31 -20.66
N GLU A 394 1.56 -0.70 -21.92
CA GLU A 394 0.54 -0.65 -22.97
C GLU A 394 -0.62 -1.62 -22.73
N ALA A 395 -0.33 -2.84 -22.26
CA ALA A 395 -1.36 -3.83 -21.95
C ALA A 395 -2.29 -3.37 -20.82
N GLU A 396 -1.76 -2.73 -19.77
CA GLU A 396 -2.59 -2.14 -18.72
C GLU A 396 -3.45 -0.99 -19.30
N LEU A 397 -2.87 -0.10 -20.11
CA LEU A 397 -3.60 1.02 -20.74
C LEU A 397 -4.80 0.52 -21.55
N GLY A 398 -4.61 -0.55 -22.32
CA GLY A 398 -5.67 -1.18 -23.12
C GLY A 398 -6.81 -1.77 -22.28
N GLN A 399 -6.53 -2.19 -21.04
CA GLN A 399 -7.54 -2.67 -20.08
C GLN A 399 -8.23 -1.52 -19.31
N GLY A 400 -7.97 -0.26 -19.67
CA GLY A 400 -8.43 0.91 -18.93
C GLY A 400 -7.71 1.11 -17.59
N ARG A 401 -6.55 0.49 -17.38
CA ARG A 401 -5.69 0.64 -16.20
C ARG A 401 -4.47 1.47 -16.59
N GLN A 402 -4.21 2.59 -15.92
CA GLN A 402 -2.95 3.29 -16.20
C GLN A 402 -1.75 2.55 -15.57
N PRO A 403 -0.63 2.46 -16.28
CA PRO A 403 0.46 1.56 -15.95
C PRO A 403 1.29 2.10 -14.79
N LEU A 404 1.75 1.20 -13.92
CA LEU A 404 2.56 1.54 -12.76
C LEU A 404 3.92 2.11 -13.21
N ARG A 405 4.08 3.43 -13.17
CA ARG A 405 5.36 4.13 -13.37
C ARG A 405 6.03 4.35 -12.03
N TRP A 406 7.24 3.81 -11.88
CA TRP A 406 7.99 3.82 -10.61
C TRP A 406 8.89 5.01 -10.42
#